data_AF-A0A914FY27-F1
#
_entry.id   AF-A0A914FY27-F1
#
_cell.length_a   1.000
_cell.length_b   1.000
_cell.length_c   1.000
_cell.angle_alpha   90.00
_cell.angle_beta   90.00
_cell.angle_gamma   90.00
#
_symmetry.space_group_name_H-M   'P 1'
#
loop_
_entity.id
_entity.type
_entity.pdbx_description
1 polymer ?
#
loop_
_entity_poly.entity_id
_entity_poly.type
_entity_poly.pdbx_seq_one_letter_code
_entity_poly.pdbx_strand_id
1 'polypeptide(L)'
;MQYGKGNSKGFLGEDIVRFLGENGTMLEIPNCIFGQATSIADDFVGAKFDGILGLAYQSLSAFGAPNPLLNAMEQGLLDSPIFTVYLEERGLKDNVPG
;
A
#
# COMPACT_ATOMS: atom_id res chain seq x y z
N MET A 1 15.04 1.48 5.43
CA MET A 1 14.78 1.06 4.04
C MET A 1 15.10 2.23 3.12
N GLN A 2 15.79 1.97 2.00
CA GLN A 2 16.02 2.99 0.99
C GLN A 2 14.85 2.97 0.01
N TYR A 3 14.22 4.13 -0.22
CA TYR A 3 13.03 4.25 -1.06
C TYR A 3 13.23 5.37 -2.09
N GLY A 4 13.63 5.01 -3.31
CA GLY A 4 13.97 5.99 -4.35
C GLY A 4 15.18 6.84 -3.96
N LYS A 5 15.03 8.19 -4.00
CA LYS A 5 16.05 9.15 -3.53
C LYS A 5 16.00 9.41 -2.02
N GLY A 6 14.89 9.05 -1.36
CA GLY A 6 14.69 9.23 0.08
C GLY A 6 14.99 7.97 0.89
N ASN A 7 15.19 8.16 2.20
CA ASN A 7 15.34 7.07 3.15
C ASN A 7 14.21 7.12 4.19
N SER A 8 13.66 5.96 4.54
CA SER A 8 12.77 5.82 5.69
C SER A 8 13.34 4.82 6.69
N LYS A 9 13.06 5.02 7.97
CA LYS A 9 13.42 4.10 9.06
C LYS A 9 12.17 3.79 9.87
N GLY A 10 12.13 2.59 10.42
CA GLY A 10 10.95 2.06 11.09
C GLY A 10 11.15 0.62 11.51
N PHE A 11 10.06 -0.02 11.89
CA PHE A 11 9.99 -1.43 12.27
C PHE A 11 8.85 -2.13 11.50
N LEU A 12 8.80 -3.46 11.57
CA LEU A 12 7.73 -4.24 10.96
C LEU A 12 6.59 -4.44 11.96
N GLY A 13 5.37 -4.30 11.49
CA GLY A 13 4.17 -4.73 12.20
C GLY A 13 3.38 -5.72 11.36
N GLU A 14 2.48 -6.43 12.02
CA GLU A 14 1.55 -7.36 11.41
C GLU A 14 0.14 -7.03 11.88
N ASP A 15 -0.78 -6.84 10.95
CA ASP A 15 -2.17 -6.50 11.26
C ASP A 15 -3.11 -6.87 10.08
N ILE A 16 -4.39 -6.57 10.22
CA ILE A 16 -5.40 -6.68 9.16
C ILE A 16 -5.37 -5.40 8.32
N VAL A 17 -5.11 -5.54 7.02
CA VAL A 17 -5.26 -4.45 6.04
C VAL A 17 -6.65 -4.52 5.44
N ARG A 18 -7.30 -3.36 5.30
CA ARG A 18 -8.67 -3.25 4.78
C ARG A 18 -8.74 -2.34 3.56
N PHE A 19 -9.45 -2.79 2.53
CA PHE A 19 -9.83 -1.95 1.39
C PHE A 19 -11.35 -1.75 1.38
N LEU A 20 -11.78 -0.49 1.41
CA LEU A 20 -13.18 -0.10 1.33
C LEU A 20 -13.62 0.02 -0.13
N GLY A 21 -14.70 -0.66 -0.49
CA GLY A 21 -15.36 -0.57 -1.80
C GLY A 21 -16.52 0.43 -1.81
N GLU A 22 -16.96 0.80 -3.02
CA GLU A 22 -17.98 1.85 -3.26
C GLU A 22 -19.32 1.61 -2.53
N ASN A 23 -19.70 0.35 -2.32
CA ASN A 23 -20.97 -0.03 -1.68
C ASN A 23 -20.85 -0.38 -0.19
N GLY A 24 -19.78 0.08 0.48
CA GLY A 24 -19.50 -0.29 1.87
C GLY A 24 -19.04 -1.73 2.05
N THR A 25 -18.75 -2.42 0.94
CA THR A 25 -18.08 -3.72 0.97
C THR A 25 -16.65 -3.52 1.46
N MET A 26 -16.18 -4.39 2.35
CA MET A 26 -14.83 -4.33 2.90
C MET A 26 -14.09 -5.59 2.52
N LEU A 27 -12.94 -5.45 1.87
CA LEU A 27 -11.98 -6.55 1.73
C LEU A 27 -11.04 -6.48 2.94
N GLU A 28 -11.17 -7.45 3.86
CA GLU A 28 -10.29 -7.60 5.02
C GLU A 28 -9.23 -8.66 4.74
N ILE A 29 -7.95 -8.29 4.87
CA ILE A 29 -6.82 -9.15 4.55
C ILE A 29 -5.98 -9.33 5.83
N PRO A 30 -6.10 -10.48 6.51
CA PRO A 30 -5.38 -10.73 7.74
C PRO A 30 -3.91 -11.05 7.49
N ASN A 31 -3.11 -10.99 8.57
CA ASN A 31 -1.69 -11.37 8.59
C ASN A 31 -0.85 -10.59 7.57
N CYS A 32 -1.15 -9.31 7.37
CA CYS A 32 -0.37 -8.45 6.49
C CYS A 32 0.81 -7.87 7.25
N ILE A 33 2.03 -8.17 6.80
CA ILE A 33 3.25 -7.58 7.33
C ILE A 33 3.57 -6.30 6.57
N PHE A 34 3.76 -5.19 7.27
CA PHE A 34 4.10 -3.89 6.68
C PHE A 34 5.04 -3.08 7.57
N GLY A 35 5.71 -2.09 6.96
CA GLY A 35 6.62 -1.20 7.67
C GLY A 35 5.89 -0.03 8.33
N GLN A 36 6.11 0.16 9.63
CA GLN A 36 5.69 1.35 10.37
C GLN A 36 6.88 2.33 10.45
N ALA A 37 6.79 3.43 9.71
CA ALA A 37 7.85 4.42 9.66
C ALA A 37 7.88 5.26 10.95
N THR A 38 9.06 5.36 11.57
CA THR A 38 9.33 6.25 12.71
C THR A 38 10.14 7.47 12.29
N SER A 39 10.72 7.45 11.09
CA SER A 39 11.40 8.57 10.48
C SER A 39 11.31 8.46 8.95
N ILE A 40 11.04 9.58 8.30
CA ILE A 40 10.95 9.72 6.85
C ILE A 40 11.91 10.83 6.41
N ALA A 41 12.44 10.73 5.19
CA ALA A 41 13.29 11.77 4.61
C ALA A 41 12.50 13.03 4.30
N ASP A 42 13.20 14.16 4.26
CA ASP A 42 12.61 15.48 3.98
C ASP A 42 11.94 15.56 2.59
N ASP A 43 12.34 14.70 1.65
CA ASP A 43 11.70 14.56 0.34
C ASP A 43 10.19 14.23 0.42
N PHE A 44 9.73 13.70 1.57
CA PHE A 44 8.31 13.41 1.82
C PHE A 44 7.57 14.57 2.50
N VAL A 45 8.26 15.66 2.87
CA VAL A 45 7.63 16.85 3.45
C VAL A 45 6.75 17.53 2.41
N GLY A 46 5.47 17.70 2.74
CA GLY A 46 4.48 18.28 1.84
C GLY A 46 3.86 17.29 0.84
N ALA A 47 4.20 16.01 0.91
CA ALA A 47 3.47 14.97 0.18
C ALA A 47 1.99 14.95 0.62
N LYS A 48 1.08 14.77 -0.35
CA LYS A 48 -0.37 14.67 -0.09
C LYS A 48 -0.82 13.25 0.31
N PHE A 49 0.12 12.34 0.58
CA PHE A 49 -0.14 10.95 0.95
C PHE A 49 0.54 10.62 2.27
N ASP A 50 -0.08 9.73 3.06
CA ASP A 50 0.44 9.33 4.39
C ASP A 50 1.40 8.14 4.34
N GLY A 51 1.38 7.38 3.24
CA GLY A 51 2.17 6.17 3.11
C GLY A 51 2.21 5.62 1.70
N ILE A 52 2.84 4.45 1.57
CA ILE A 52 3.11 3.81 0.29
C ILE A 52 2.66 2.35 0.37
N LEU A 53 1.85 1.95 -0.62
CA LEU A 53 1.47 0.56 -0.83
C LEU A 53 2.24 -0.01 -2.03
N GLY A 54 3.16 -0.92 -1.77
CA GLY A 54 3.91 -1.60 -2.83
C GLY A 54 3.03 -2.63 -3.55
N LEU A 55 3.00 -2.59 -4.89
CA LEU A 55 2.19 -3.50 -5.72
C LEU A 55 3.03 -4.50 -6.54
N ALA A 56 4.35 -4.43 -6.41
CA ALA A 56 5.27 -5.31 -7.13
C ALA A 56 5.35 -6.70 -6.47
N TYR A 57 5.98 -7.65 -7.18
CA TYR A 57 6.22 -9.01 -6.70
C TYR A 57 7.01 -9.06 -5.39
N GLN A 58 6.72 -10.07 -4.56
CA GLN A 58 7.38 -10.32 -3.28
C GLN A 58 8.90 -10.44 -3.38
N SER A 59 9.43 -10.93 -4.50
CA SER A 59 10.88 -11.05 -4.73
C SER A 59 11.62 -9.70 -4.71
N LEU A 60 10.90 -8.59 -4.86
CA LEU A 60 11.42 -7.23 -4.77
C LEU A 60 11.13 -6.55 -3.42
N SER A 61 10.53 -7.28 -2.47
CA SER A 61 10.22 -6.78 -1.14
C SER A 61 11.49 -6.62 -0.30
N ALA A 62 11.68 -5.44 0.29
CA ALA A 62 12.85 -5.15 1.13
C ALA A 62 12.91 -6.00 2.41
N PHE A 63 11.80 -6.60 2.83
CA PHE A 63 11.68 -7.44 4.02
C PHE A 63 11.07 -8.81 3.73
N GLY A 64 10.97 -9.21 2.45
CA GLY A 64 10.60 -10.56 2.04
C GLY A 64 9.14 -10.96 2.29
N ALA A 65 8.28 -10.06 2.75
CA ALA A 65 6.85 -10.32 2.92
C ALA A 65 6.05 -9.95 1.66
N PRO A 66 4.95 -10.67 1.36
CA PRO A 66 4.05 -10.32 0.27
C PRO A 66 3.35 -8.99 0.59
N ASN A 67 3.01 -8.24 -0.46
CA ASN A 67 2.16 -7.07 -0.28
C ASN A 67 0.70 -7.49 0.00
N PRO A 68 -0.16 -6.59 0.54
CA PRO A 68 -1.52 -6.95 0.90
C PRO A 68 -2.34 -7.58 -0.25
N LEU A 69 -2.21 -7.12 -1.49
CA LEU A 69 -2.95 -7.70 -2.62
C LEU A 69 -2.47 -9.11 -2.96
N LEU A 70 -1.15 -9.35 -2.95
CA LEU A 70 -0.62 -10.71 -3.13
C LEU A 70 -1.08 -11.63 -2.00
N ASN A 71 -1.08 -11.14 -0.76
CA ASN A 71 -1.59 -11.89 0.38
C ASN A 71 -3.07 -12.25 0.23
N ALA A 72 -3.90 -11.33 -0.28
CA ALA A 72 -5.30 -11.61 -0.59
C ALA A 72 -5.48 -12.67 -1.69
N MET A 73 -4.61 -12.65 -2.72
CA MET A 73 -4.60 -13.67 -3.77
C MET A 73 -4.22 -15.05 -3.23
N GLU A 74 -3.17 -15.11 -2.40
CA GLU A 74 -2.70 -16.37 -1.78
C GLU A 74 -3.73 -16.96 -0.82
N GLN A 75 -4.46 -16.11 -0.09
CA GLN A 75 -5.55 -16.52 0.80
C GLN A 75 -6.86 -16.82 0.07
N GLY A 76 -6.94 -16.61 -1.25
CA GLY A 76 -8.14 -16.88 -2.04
C GLY A 76 -9.30 -15.93 -1.72
N LEU A 77 -9.02 -14.70 -1.27
CA LEU A 77 -10.02 -13.70 -0.90
C LEU A 77 -10.60 -12.95 -2.12
N LEU A 78 -10.07 -13.20 -3.31
CA LEU A 78 -10.48 -12.56 -4.56
C LEU A 78 -11.10 -13.60 -5.49
N ASP A 79 -12.12 -13.19 -6.26
CA ASP A 79 -12.73 -14.03 -7.30
C ASP A 79 -11.73 -14.43 -8.40
N SER A 80 -10.71 -13.60 -8.62
CA SER A 80 -9.62 -13.83 -9.56
C SER A 80 -8.31 -13.20 -9.04
N PRO A 81 -7.14 -13.80 -9.28
CA PRO A 81 -5.85 -13.27 -8.84
C PRO A 81 -5.37 -12.12 -9.74
N ILE A 82 -6.22 -11.13 -9.96
CA ILE A 82 -5.97 -9.97 -10.82
C ILE A 82 -6.46 -8.72 -10.09
N PHE A 83 -5.69 -7.64 -10.17
CA PHE A 83 -6.15 -6.31 -9.80
C PHE A 83 -5.94 -5.35 -10.96
N THR A 84 -6.72 -4.27 -10.98
CA THR A 84 -6.55 -3.17 -11.92
C THR A 84 -6.49 -1.87 -11.15
N VAL A 85 -5.83 -0.86 -11.71
CA VAL A 85 -5.79 0.49 -11.14
C VAL A 85 -6.49 1.40 -12.12
N TYR A 86 -7.55 2.07 -11.66
CA TYR A 86 -8.22 3.13 -12.40
C TYR A 86 -7.71 4.47 -11.89
N LEU A 87 -7.05 5.24 -12.76
CA LEU A 87 -6.64 6.61 -12.48
C LEU A 87 -7.48 7.55 -13.33
N GLU A 88 -8.43 8.24 -12.70
CA GLU A 88 -9.19 9.30 -13.36
C GLU A 88 -8.35 10.58 -13.42
N GLU A 89 -8.08 11.09 -14.63
CA GLU A 89 -7.45 12.39 -14.79
C GLU A 89 -8.45 13.50 -14.46
N ARG A 90 -8.27 14.16 -13.32
CA ARG A 90 -9.12 15.30 -12.90
C ARG A 90 -8.49 16.68 -13.18
N GLY A 91 -7.42 16.72 -13.97
CA GLY A 91 -6.64 17.93 -14.27
C GLY A 91 -5.86 18.46 -13.06
N LEU A 92 -5.35 19.69 -13.14
CA LEU A 92 -4.58 20.37 -12.08
C LEU A 92 -5.45 20.88 -10.92
N LYS A 93 -6.45 20.10 -10.48
CA LYS A 93 -7.31 20.48 -9.36
C LYS A 93 -6.63 20.14 -8.04
N ASP A 94 -6.54 21.11 -7.14
CA ASP A 94 -6.17 20.89 -5.75
C ASP A 94 -7.36 20.38 -4.92
N ASN A 95 -7.08 19.65 -3.85
CA ASN A 95 -8.07 19.10 -2.89
C ASN A 95 -9.14 18.20 -3.52
N VAL A 96 -8.76 17.41 -4.52
CA VAL A 96 -9.65 16.40 -5.10
C VAL A 96 -9.72 15.20 -4.13
N PRO A 97 -10.91 14.83 -3.63
CA PRO A 97 -11.07 13.60 -2.87
C PRO A 97 -10.69 12.40 -3.75
N GLY A 98 -9.81 11.56 -3.23
CA GLY A 98 -9.51 10.23 -3.77
C GLY A 98 -10.59 9.23 -3.42
#